data_AF-A0AAN6P7X2-F1
#
_entry.id   AF-A0AAN6P7X2-F1
#
_cell.length_a   1.000
_cell.length_b   1.000
_cell.length_c   1.000
_cell.angle_alpha   90.00
_cell.angle_beta   90.00
_cell.angle_gamma   90.00
#
_symmetry.space_group_name_H-M   'P 1'
#
loop_
_entity.id
_entity.type
_entity.pdbx_description
1 polymer ?
#
loop_
_entity_poly.entity_id
_entity_poly.type
_entity_poly.pdbx_seq_one_letter_code
_entity_poly.pdbx_strand_id
1 'polypeptide(L)'
;MRASLLRRLLPPRLPQVPLQRSFSSAVPAQPNPTPLSSEAQQSEHQPQQPPPPPPPENDTSPSPLPTATATTTPPTTSPPLIYPSAPSPHHTTLPTFLAHAARTNLDPSSTVYVGTHFEYTTLHALARYNLHLQRVGGVSDYGIDLLGTWTLPSLNTPLKVLAQCKAVQRPGPHLVRELEGAFVGAPAGWRGTSGVVGILVAERSATKGIREALARSRWPMGFVACSREGVVEQFLWNRRAEEEGLEGVGVGMRYAGGRGGDGGDGGGKELVLTWRGRNLPFVEGEGAEG
;
A
#
# COMPACT_ATOMS: atom_id res chain seq x y z
N MET A 1 25.24 -69.50 -6.21
CA MET A 1 23.85 -69.70 -5.76
C MET A 1 23.03 -68.49 -6.18
N ARG A 2 21.95 -68.73 -6.93
CA ARG A 2 21.03 -67.73 -7.51
C ARG A 2 19.94 -67.37 -6.50
N ALA A 3 19.52 -66.10 -6.48
CA ALA A 3 18.16 -65.60 -6.24
C ALA A 3 18.25 -64.08 -6.06
N SER A 4 17.32 -63.21 -6.46
CA SER A 4 16.28 -63.18 -7.49
C SER A 4 15.70 -61.77 -7.37
N LEU A 5 15.68 -61.03 -8.49
CA LEU A 5 15.05 -59.72 -8.63
C LEU A 5 13.53 -59.84 -8.45
N LEU A 6 12.91 -58.91 -7.72
CA LEU A 6 11.47 -58.61 -7.83
C LEU A 6 11.26 -57.09 -7.80
N ARG A 7 11.29 -56.50 -9.00
CA ARG A 7 10.69 -55.20 -9.31
C ARG A 7 9.17 -55.32 -9.15
N ARG A 8 8.57 -54.55 -8.25
CA ARG A 8 7.11 -54.33 -8.23
C ARG A 8 6.76 -53.28 -9.27
N LEU A 9 6.00 -53.68 -10.29
CA LEU A 9 5.36 -52.81 -11.27
C LEU A 9 4.05 -52.30 -10.67
N LEU A 10 3.88 -50.97 -10.59
CA LEU A 10 2.59 -50.33 -10.33
C LEU A 10 1.76 -50.24 -11.63
N PRO A 11 0.43 -50.44 -11.58
CA PRO A 11 -0.44 -50.31 -12.74
C PRO A 11 -0.70 -48.83 -13.11
N PRO A 12 -1.02 -48.53 -14.38
CA PRO A 12 -1.26 -47.18 -14.87
C PRO A 12 -2.59 -46.59 -14.38
N ARG A 13 -2.57 -45.26 -14.17
CA ARG A 13 -3.72 -44.42 -13.80
C ARG A 13 -4.77 -44.39 -14.92
N LEU A 14 -6.03 -44.63 -14.57
CA LEU A 14 -7.19 -44.33 -15.43
C LEU A 14 -7.57 -42.84 -15.34
N PRO A 15 -8.03 -42.22 -16.43
CA PRO A 15 -8.46 -40.82 -16.45
C PRO A 15 -9.83 -40.66 -15.78
N GLN A 16 -9.92 -39.77 -14.79
CA GLN A 16 -11.20 -39.35 -14.23
C GLN A 16 -11.77 -38.17 -15.03
N VAL A 17 -12.99 -38.35 -15.53
CA VAL A 17 -13.81 -37.36 -16.24
C VAL A 17 -14.41 -36.38 -15.22
N PRO A 18 -14.40 -35.06 -15.47
CA PRO A 18 -14.99 -34.09 -14.56
C PRO A 18 -16.53 -34.12 -14.65
N LEU A 19 -17.17 -34.41 -13.52
CA LEU A 19 -18.62 -34.30 -13.33
C LEU A 19 -19.00 -32.82 -13.17
N GLN A 20 -19.54 -32.27 -14.26
CA GLN A 20 -20.07 -30.92 -14.36
C GLN A 20 -21.40 -30.87 -13.58
N ARG A 21 -21.39 -30.28 -12.37
CA ARG A 21 -22.64 -29.91 -11.67
C ARG A 21 -22.93 -28.44 -11.90
N SER A 22 -23.84 -28.21 -12.83
CA SER A 22 -24.59 -26.97 -13.00
C SER A 22 -25.50 -26.77 -11.78
N PHE A 23 -25.25 -25.72 -11.01
CA PHE A 23 -26.22 -25.18 -10.08
C PHE A 23 -26.71 -23.85 -10.65
N SER A 24 -27.81 -23.95 -11.41
CA SER A 24 -28.67 -22.83 -11.77
C SER A 24 -29.52 -22.50 -10.54
N SER A 25 -29.27 -21.35 -9.91
CA SER A 25 -30.12 -20.86 -8.84
C SER A 25 -31.20 -19.97 -9.47
N ALA A 26 -32.43 -20.48 -9.43
CA ALA A 26 -33.62 -19.80 -9.87
C ALA A 26 -33.89 -18.57 -8.99
N VAL A 27 -34.15 -17.44 -9.64
CA VAL A 27 -34.67 -16.20 -9.05
C VAL A 27 -36.16 -16.41 -8.74
N PRO A 28 -36.64 -16.23 -7.49
CA PRO A 28 -38.06 -16.14 -7.23
C PRO A 28 -38.57 -14.76 -7.67
N ALA A 29 -39.60 -14.80 -8.53
CA ALA A 29 -40.33 -13.64 -9.01
C ALA A 29 -41.03 -12.90 -7.87
N GLN A 30 -40.86 -11.58 -7.82
CA GLN A 30 -41.74 -10.70 -7.04
C GLN A 30 -43.02 -10.40 -7.84
N PRO A 31 -44.19 -10.30 -7.17
CA PRO A 31 -45.43 -9.90 -7.83
C PRO A 31 -45.47 -8.39 -8.08
N ASN A 32 -45.81 -8.02 -9.32
CA ASN A 32 -46.21 -6.68 -9.72
C ASN A 32 -47.41 -6.18 -8.91
N PRO A 33 -47.42 -4.91 -8.46
CA PRO A 33 -48.64 -4.20 -8.15
C PRO A 33 -49.18 -3.48 -9.41
N THR A 34 -50.45 -3.74 -9.73
CA THR A 34 -51.25 -3.02 -10.75
C THR A 34 -51.89 -1.76 -10.11
N PRO A 35 -52.19 -0.71 -10.89
CA PRO A 35 -52.26 0.67 -10.41
C PRO A 35 -53.70 1.10 -10.07
N LEU A 36 -53.82 2.15 -9.24
CA LEU A 36 -55.00 3.02 -9.28
C LEU A 36 -54.61 4.47 -8.96
N SER A 37 -55.08 5.33 -9.84
CA SER A 37 -54.90 6.77 -9.94
C SER A 37 -55.27 7.54 -8.67
N SER A 38 -54.62 8.70 -8.45
CA SER A 38 -55.34 9.98 -8.25
C SER A 38 -54.36 11.17 -8.26
N GLU A 39 -54.70 12.08 -9.16
CA GLU A 39 -54.69 13.54 -9.00
C GLU A 39 -53.37 14.31 -8.99
N ALA A 40 -53.34 15.20 -9.97
CA ALA A 40 -52.38 16.25 -10.21
C ALA A 40 -52.46 17.33 -9.14
N GLN A 41 -51.32 17.88 -8.76
CA GLN A 41 -51.18 19.33 -8.58
C GLN A 41 -49.74 19.74 -8.86
N GLN A 42 -49.61 20.49 -9.95
CA GLN A 42 -48.44 21.25 -10.34
C GLN A 42 -48.14 22.32 -9.29
N SER A 43 -46.86 22.49 -8.98
CA SER A 43 -46.32 23.73 -8.40
C SER A 43 -44.85 23.80 -8.79
N GLU A 44 -44.60 24.30 -10.00
CA GLU A 44 -43.31 24.89 -10.38
C GLU A 44 -42.96 26.00 -9.39
N HIS A 45 -41.78 25.96 -8.76
CA HIS A 45 -41.12 27.14 -8.19
C HIS A 45 -39.60 26.95 -8.21
N GLN A 46 -38.97 27.53 -9.23
CA GLN A 46 -37.57 27.96 -9.23
C GLN A 46 -37.51 29.18 -10.16
N PRO A 47 -36.55 30.13 -10.06
CA PRO A 47 -35.67 30.55 -8.96
C PRO A 47 -35.86 32.06 -8.64
N GLN A 48 -35.34 32.56 -7.53
CA GLN A 48 -34.96 33.98 -7.45
C GLN A 48 -33.49 34.10 -7.03
N GLN A 49 -32.67 34.52 -8.00
CA GLN A 49 -31.30 34.95 -7.78
C GLN A 49 -31.30 36.32 -7.08
N PRO A 50 -30.43 36.55 -6.08
CA PRO A 50 -30.22 37.89 -5.52
C PRO A 50 -29.52 38.81 -6.55
N PRO A 51 -29.78 40.13 -6.49
CA PRO A 51 -29.21 41.11 -7.42
C PRO A 51 -27.67 41.22 -7.31
N PRO A 52 -26.99 41.62 -8.39
CA PRO A 52 -25.53 41.70 -8.46
C PRO A 52 -24.94 42.83 -7.58
N PRO A 53 -23.68 42.70 -7.14
CA PRO A 53 -22.99 43.75 -6.39
C PRO A 53 -22.67 44.99 -7.23
N PRO A 54 -22.53 46.18 -6.62
CA PRO A 54 -22.19 47.43 -7.30
C PRO A 54 -20.75 47.40 -7.90
N PRO A 55 -20.48 48.24 -8.91
CA PRO A 55 -19.24 48.22 -9.70
C PRO A 55 -18.00 48.68 -8.92
N PRO A 56 -16.78 48.30 -9.36
CA PRO A 56 -15.54 48.67 -8.70
C PRO A 56 -15.20 50.15 -8.91
N GLU A 57 -14.78 50.82 -7.84
CA GLU A 57 -14.21 52.16 -7.88
C GLU A 57 -12.83 52.11 -8.56
N ASN A 58 -12.71 52.89 -9.64
CA ASN A 58 -11.44 53.20 -10.29
C ASN A 58 -10.64 54.14 -9.39
N ASP A 59 -9.48 53.70 -8.93
CA ASP A 59 -8.42 54.62 -8.54
C ASP A 59 -7.20 54.40 -9.44
N THR A 60 -6.92 55.43 -10.22
CA THR A 60 -5.90 55.49 -11.25
C THR A 60 -4.78 56.38 -10.74
N SER A 61 -3.56 55.84 -10.60
CA SER A 61 -2.23 56.48 -10.82
C SER A 61 -1.18 56.05 -9.79
N PRO A 62 0.13 56.14 -10.10
CA PRO A 62 0.82 55.47 -11.19
C PRO A 62 2.04 54.67 -10.66
N SER A 63 2.52 53.71 -11.45
CA SER A 63 3.80 53.01 -11.19
C SER A 63 4.99 53.97 -11.15
N PRO A 64 6.05 53.57 -10.44
CA PRO A 64 7.38 53.61 -11.03
C PRO A 64 8.07 52.24 -10.95
N LEU A 65 8.56 51.76 -12.10
CA LEU A 65 9.71 50.86 -12.22
C LEU A 65 10.85 51.68 -12.87
N PRO A 66 12.13 51.26 -12.87
CA PRO A 66 12.63 49.91 -12.58
C PRO A 66 13.91 49.89 -11.69
N THR A 67 14.43 48.67 -11.46
CA THR A 67 15.85 48.31 -11.24
C THR A 67 16.14 47.68 -9.87
N ALA A 68 16.16 46.35 -9.85
CA ALA A 68 17.29 45.56 -9.32
C ALA A 68 17.03 44.07 -9.60
N THR A 69 17.83 43.52 -10.48
CA THR A 69 17.92 42.09 -10.78
C THR A 69 18.46 41.38 -9.54
N ALA A 70 17.57 40.81 -8.73
CA ALA A 70 17.94 39.83 -7.72
C ALA A 70 17.34 38.50 -8.16
N THR A 71 18.20 37.64 -8.73
CA THR A 71 17.95 36.21 -8.91
C THR A 71 17.73 35.60 -7.53
N THR A 72 16.50 35.70 -7.03
CA THR A 72 16.08 35.05 -5.80
C THR A 72 15.50 33.71 -6.23
N THR A 73 16.36 32.70 -6.31
CA THR A 73 15.92 31.31 -6.28
C THR A 73 15.10 31.14 -4.99
N PRO A 74 13.79 30.82 -5.05
CA PRO A 74 13.05 30.53 -3.84
C PRO A 74 13.64 29.24 -3.23
N PRO A 75 13.95 29.20 -1.92
CA PRO A 75 14.22 27.93 -1.26
C PRO A 75 12.90 27.15 -1.24
N THR A 76 12.77 26.17 -2.15
CA THR A 76 11.68 25.19 -2.13
C THR A 76 11.92 24.21 -0.99
N THR A 77 11.89 24.69 0.25
CA THR A 77 11.95 23.82 1.42
C THR A 77 10.51 23.60 1.86
N SER A 78 9.92 22.50 1.38
CA SER A 78 8.66 21.98 1.90
C SER A 78 8.74 21.98 3.44
N PRO A 79 7.69 22.43 4.16
CA PRO A 79 7.72 22.41 5.62
C PRO A 79 7.98 20.98 6.12
N PRO A 80 8.76 20.81 7.20
CA PRO A 80 9.14 19.49 7.70
C PRO A 80 7.88 18.66 8.03
N LEU A 81 7.92 17.38 7.65
CA LEU A 81 6.82 16.46 7.95
C LEU A 81 6.73 16.23 9.46
N ILE A 82 5.55 16.44 10.03
CA ILE A 82 5.27 16.21 11.44
C ILE A 82 4.72 14.79 11.58
N TYR A 83 5.40 13.97 12.38
CA TYR A 83 4.95 12.62 12.70
C TYR A 83 4.17 12.61 14.02
N PRO A 84 3.17 11.71 14.16
CA PRO A 84 2.60 11.40 15.47
C PRO A 84 3.66 11.01 16.49
N SER A 85 3.35 11.18 17.78
CA SER A 85 4.21 10.69 18.85
C SER A 85 4.45 9.19 18.72
N ALA A 86 5.65 8.74 19.10
CA ALA A 86 5.98 7.32 19.09
C ALA A 86 4.94 6.50 19.87
N PRO A 87 4.45 5.38 19.30
CA PRO A 87 3.38 4.59 19.90
C PRO A 87 3.78 3.87 21.19
N SER A 88 5.08 3.74 21.45
CA SER A 88 5.64 3.10 22.64
C SER A 88 6.93 3.80 23.06
N PRO A 89 7.12 4.09 24.37
CA PRO A 89 8.40 4.58 24.89
C PRO A 89 9.42 3.46 25.10
N HIS A 90 9.03 2.19 24.93
CA HIS A 90 9.86 1.03 25.30
C HIS A 90 10.58 0.37 24.12
N HIS A 91 10.12 0.60 22.90
CA HIS A 91 10.71 0.02 21.71
C HIS A 91 10.48 0.91 20.48
N THR A 92 11.50 1.00 19.64
CA THR A 92 11.50 1.78 18.39
C THR A 92 11.99 0.96 17.20
N THR A 93 12.47 -0.27 17.45
CA THR A 93 13.05 -1.19 16.47
C THR A 93 12.62 -2.63 16.78
N LEU A 94 12.80 -3.56 15.83
CA LEU A 94 12.51 -4.98 16.07
C LEU A 94 13.32 -5.55 17.26
N PRO A 95 14.65 -5.31 17.38
CA PRO A 95 15.41 -5.83 18.52
C PRO A 95 14.95 -5.28 19.87
N THR A 96 14.66 -3.98 19.96
CA THR A 96 14.17 -3.37 21.21
C THR A 96 12.77 -3.86 21.57
N PHE A 97 11.91 -4.13 20.58
CA PHE A 97 10.61 -4.77 20.78
C PHE A 97 10.74 -6.20 21.31
N LEU A 98 11.61 -7.02 20.72
CA LEU A 98 11.84 -8.39 21.18
C LEU A 98 12.39 -8.43 22.62
N ALA A 99 13.32 -7.53 22.96
CA ALA A 99 13.83 -7.39 24.32
C ALA A 99 12.74 -6.96 25.31
N HIS A 100 11.87 -6.02 24.90
CA HIS A 100 10.71 -5.62 25.69
C HIS A 100 9.74 -6.79 25.91
N ALA A 101 9.34 -7.49 24.84
CA ALA A 101 8.44 -8.63 24.88
C ALA A 101 8.96 -9.74 25.81
N ALA A 102 10.26 -10.04 25.75
CA ALA A 102 10.89 -11.00 26.65
C ALA A 102 10.83 -10.53 28.11
N ARG A 103 11.18 -9.26 28.38
CA ARG A 103 11.17 -8.69 29.75
C ARG A 103 9.78 -8.66 30.37
N THR A 104 8.74 -8.44 29.58
CA THR A 104 7.35 -8.36 30.06
C THR A 104 6.58 -9.68 29.92
N ASN A 105 7.23 -10.75 29.46
CA ASN A 105 6.58 -12.04 29.14
C ASN A 105 5.37 -11.88 28.21
N LEU A 106 5.48 -11.03 27.18
CA LEU A 106 4.43 -10.88 26.18
C LEU A 106 4.29 -12.17 25.37
N ASP A 107 3.09 -12.74 25.33
CA ASP A 107 2.81 -13.99 24.62
C ASP A 107 3.09 -13.84 23.11
N PRO A 108 4.01 -14.63 22.51
CA PRO A 108 4.32 -14.61 21.09
C PRO A 108 3.14 -14.95 20.17
N SER A 109 2.08 -15.58 20.69
CA SER A 109 0.86 -15.89 19.96
C SER A 109 -0.21 -14.79 20.05
N SER A 110 0.00 -13.79 20.91
CA SER A 110 -0.93 -12.66 21.06
C SER A 110 -0.98 -11.79 19.80
N THR A 111 -2.14 -11.19 19.56
CA THR A 111 -2.35 -10.27 18.42
C THR A 111 -1.42 -9.06 18.49
N VAL A 112 -1.15 -8.56 19.70
CA VAL A 112 -0.21 -7.45 19.94
C VAL A 112 1.20 -7.84 19.52
N TYR A 113 1.68 -9.02 19.94
CA TYR A 113 3.01 -9.48 19.56
C TYR A 113 3.12 -9.68 18.04
N VAL A 114 2.17 -10.42 17.47
CA VAL A 114 2.17 -10.76 16.04
C VAL A 114 2.08 -9.51 15.17
N GLY A 115 1.20 -8.56 15.52
CA GLY A 115 1.05 -7.29 14.82
C GLY A 115 2.32 -6.43 14.91
N THR A 116 2.78 -6.14 16.12
CA THR A 116 3.95 -5.28 16.35
C THR A 116 5.21 -5.85 15.72
N HIS A 117 5.43 -7.16 15.82
CA HIS A 117 6.53 -7.84 15.14
C HIS A 117 6.43 -7.66 13.62
N PHE A 118 5.25 -7.90 13.04
CA PHE A 118 5.06 -7.80 11.58
C PHE A 118 5.25 -6.38 11.06
N GLU A 119 4.81 -5.37 11.82
CA GLU A 119 5.04 -3.95 11.50
C GLU A 119 6.54 -3.62 11.46
N TYR A 120 7.32 -4.05 12.46
CA TYR A 120 8.77 -3.82 12.45
C TYR A 120 9.51 -4.60 11.37
N THR A 121 9.12 -5.85 11.12
CA THR A 121 9.66 -6.64 10.00
C THR A 121 9.40 -5.93 8.68
N THR A 122 8.17 -5.48 8.45
CA THR A 122 7.76 -4.77 7.23
C THR A 122 8.52 -3.46 7.08
N LEU A 123 8.63 -2.68 8.16
CA LEU A 123 9.39 -1.44 8.20
C LEU A 123 10.83 -1.65 7.71
N HIS A 124 11.51 -2.66 8.24
CA HIS A 124 12.88 -2.99 7.84
C HIS A 124 12.96 -3.47 6.39
N ALA A 125 12.03 -4.32 5.96
CA ALA A 125 12.01 -4.84 4.59
C ALA A 125 11.80 -3.74 3.55
N LEU A 126 10.89 -2.79 3.81
CA LEU A 126 10.58 -1.68 2.91
C LEU A 126 11.71 -0.65 2.81
N ALA A 127 12.53 -0.48 3.86
CA ALA A 127 13.69 0.41 3.84
C ALA A 127 14.66 0.13 2.68
N ARG A 128 14.81 -1.16 2.33
CA ARG A 128 15.64 -1.60 1.19
C ARG A 128 15.21 -0.99 -0.14
N TYR A 129 13.94 -0.58 -0.26
CA TYR A 129 13.32 -0.02 -1.46
C TYR A 129 13.25 1.52 -1.46
N ASN A 130 14.06 2.20 -0.64
CA ASN A 130 14.03 3.67 -0.41
C ASN A 130 12.74 4.19 0.23
N LEU A 131 12.03 3.34 0.99
CA LEU A 131 10.94 3.79 1.84
C LEU A 131 11.49 4.12 3.24
N HIS A 132 11.56 5.40 3.57
CA HIS A 132 11.93 5.89 4.89
C HIS A 132 10.67 6.05 5.74
N LEU A 133 10.31 4.99 6.45
CA LEU A 133 9.08 4.94 7.25
C LEU A 133 9.40 4.97 8.75
N GLN A 134 8.37 5.29 9.53
CA GLN A 134 8.36 5.26 10.98
C GLN A 134 7.10 4.55 11.44
N ARG A 135 7.23 3.70 12.45
CA ARG A 135 6.09 3.03 13.07
C ARG A 135 5.27 4.03 13.88
N VAL A 136 3.97 4.11 13.58
CA VAL A 136 3.00 4.93 14.30
C VAL A 136 1.80 4.13 14.80
N GLY A 137 1.71 2.84 14.44
CA GLY A 137 0.63 1.93 14.81
C GLY A 137 0.43 1.82 16.32
N GLY A 138 -0.80 1.99 16.76
CA GLY A 138 -1.17 2.15 18.16
C GLY A 138 -2.62 2.59 18.36
N VAL A 139 -2.95 3.09 19.56
CA VAL A 139 -4.30 3.55 19.85
C VAL A 139 -4.61 4.79 19.01
N SER A 140 -5.77 4.79 18.32
CA SER A 140 -6.27 5.91 17.52
C SER A 140 -5.40 6.27 16.29
N ASP A 141 -4.76 5.27 15.69
CA ASP A 141 -3.93 5.40 14.48
C ASP A 141 -4.72 5.42 13.16
N TYR A 142 -6.06 5.32 13.22
CA TYR A 142 -6.95 5.20 12.05
C TYR A 142 -6.57 4.08 11.07
N GLY A 143 -5.91 3.03 11.57
CA GLY A 143 -5.45 1.90 10.78
C GLY A 143 -4.15 2.17 9.99
N ILE A 144 -3.41 3.23 10.33
CA ILE A 144 -2.10 3.53 9.77
C ILE A 144 -1.03 2.99 10.72
N ASP A 145 -0.30 1.98 10.27
CA ASP A 145 0.74 1.34 11.09
C ASP A 145 2.12 2.00 10.86
N LEU A 146 2.42 2.42 9.63
CA LEU A 146 3.64 3.12 9.27
C LEU A 146 3.35 4.41 8.48
N LEU A 147 4.16 5.45 8.72
CA LEU A 147 4.14 6.70 7.98
C LEU A 147 5.54 7.04 7.50
N GLY A 148 5.68 7.66 6.33
CA GLY A 148 7.01 8.07 5.88
C GLY A 148 7.09 8.54 4.45
N THR A 149 8.29 8.53 3.89
CA THR A 149 8.50 9.00 2.53
C THR A 149 9.10 7.93 1.64
N TRP A 150 8.75 7.95 0.36
CA TRP A 150 9.35 7.11 -0.66
C TRP A 150 10.11 7.97 -1.66
N THR A 151 11.44 7.81 -1.66
CA THR A 151 12.32 8.50 -2.59
C THR A 151 12.44 7.68 -3.86
N LEU A 152 12.04 8.27 -5.00
CA LEU A 152 12.04 7.62 -6.30
C LEU A 152 12.75 8.49 -7.33
N PRO A 153 13.49 7.90 -8.29
CA PRO A 153 14.12 8.68 -9.37
C PRO A 153 13.14 9.39 -10.31
N SER A 154 11.85 9.03 -10.27
CA SER A 154 10.78 9.71 -11.01
C SER A 154 10.48 11.12 -10.49
N LEU A 155 10.87 11.43 -9.25
CA LEU A 155 10.35 12.58 -8.52
C LEU A 155 11.46 13.45 -7.93
N ASN A 156 11.24 14.76 -8.00
CA ASN A 156 12.10 15.75 -7.34
C ASN A 156 11.81 15.86 -5.83
N THR A 157 10.63 15.40 -5.40
CA THR A 157 10.19 15.40 -4.00
C THR A 157 9.68 14.01 -3.62
N PRO A 158 10.08 13.46 -2.47
CA PRO A 158 9.61 12.15 -2.04
C PRO A 158 8.08 12.07 -1.92
N LEU A 159 7.49 10.91 -2.27
CA LEU A 159 6.07 10.65 -2.02
C LEU A 159 5.84 10.43 -0.55
N LYS A 160 4.75 10.96 -0.01
CA LYS A 160 4.29 10.58 1.33
C LYS A 160 3.65 9.20 1.25
N VAL A 161 3.91 8.37 2.24
CA VAL A 161 3.43 7.00 2.34
C VAL A 161 2.63 6.83 3.63
N LEU A 162 1.43 6.29 3.49
CA LEU A 162 0.64 5.72 4.59
C LEU A 162 0.65 4.21 4.40
N ALA A 163 1.14 3.43 5.36
CA ALA A 163 1.12 1.98 5.23
C ALA A 163 0.32 1.31 6.35
N GLN A 164 -0.45 0.31 5.95
CA GLN A 164 -1.18 -0.57 6.85
C GLN A 164 -0.57 -1.97 6.76
N CYS A 165 -0.21 -2.55 7.89
CA CYS A 165 0.41 -3.87 8.01
C CYS A 165 -0.61 -4.87 8.58
N LYS A 166 -0.91 -5.94 7.84
CA LYS A 166 -1.84 -6.99 8.28
C LYS A 166 -1.16 -8.36 8.25
N ALA A 167 -0.89 -8.89 9.44
CA ALA A 167 -0.35 -10.23 9.67
C ALA A 167 -1.41 -11.33 9.42
N VAL A 168 -1.92 -11.42 8.19
CA VAL A 168 -3.02 -12.32 7.80
C VAL A 168 -2.61 -13.28 6.68
N GLN A 169 -3.02 -14.55 6.79
CA GLN A 169 -2.72 -15.59 5.80
C GLN A 169 -3.58 -15.48 4.53
N ARG A 170 -4.74 -14.81 4.60
CA ARG A 170 -5.66 -14.67 3.46
C ARG A 170 -6.13 -13.21 3.35
N PRO A 171 -5.32 -12.33 2.73
CA PRO A 171 -5.71 -10.94 2.56
C PRO A 171 -6.95 -10.83 1.66
N GLY A 172 -7.99 -10.17 2.16
CA GLY A 172 -9.28 -10.01 1.49
C GLY A 172 -9.56 -8.55 1.09
N PRO A 173 -10.48 -8.31 0.13
CA PRO A 173 -10.77 -6.98 -0.39
C PRO A 173 -11.30 -5.96 0.65
N HIS A 174 -11.71 -6.41 1.84
CA HIS A 174 -12.09 -5.50 2.92
C HIS A 174 -10.90 -4.67 3.42
N LEU A 175 -9.68 -5.21 3.39
CA LEU A 175 -8.46 -4.50 3.82
C LEU A 175 -8.15 -3.30 2.93
N VAL A 176 -8.44 -3.39 1.62
CA VAL A 176 -8.30 -2.23 0.73
C VAL A 176 -9.28 -1.13 1.14
N ARG A 177 -10.53 -1.46 1.45
CA ARG A 177 -11.54 -0.49 1.91
C ARG A 177 -11.21 0.10 3.27
N GLU A 178 -10.61 -0.69 4.15
CA GLU A 178 -10.07 -0.21 5.43
C GLU A 178 -8.97 0.84 5.19
N LEU A 179 -8.03 0.56 4.27
CA LEU A 179 -7.01 1.51 3.87
C LEU A 179 -7.60 2.77 3.20
N GLU A 180 -8.70 2.68 2.45
CA GLU A 180 -9.40 3.87 1.92
C GLU A 180 -9.87 4.80 3.04
N GLY A 181 -10.31 4.22 4.18
CA GLY A 181 -10.64 4.98 5.38
C GLY A 181 -9.42 5.64 6.04
N ALA A 182 -8.26 4.98 6.00
CA ALA A 182 -7.02 5.51 6.57
C ALA A 182 -6.56 6.80 5.89
N PHE A 183 -6.79 6.98 4.57
CA PHE A 183 -6.52 8.26 3.88
C PHE A 183 -7.28 9.44 4.51
N VAL A 184 -8.53 9.21 4.92
CA VAL A 184 -9.36 10.24 5.56
C VAL A 184 -8.87 10.51 6.99
N GLY A 185 -8.45 9.46 7.70
CA GLY A 185 -7.94 9.52 9.07
C GLY A 185 -6.49 10.01 9.21
N ALA A 186 -5.73 10.11 8.12
CA ALA A 186 -4.30 10.42 8.15
C ALA A 186 -3.96 11.68 8.97
N PRO A 187 -2.80 11.77 9.64
CA PRO A 187 -2.47 12.97 10.42
C PRO A 187 -2.34 14.25 9.59
N ALA A 188 -2.36 15.41 10.24
CA ALA A 188 -2.11 16.68 9.57
C ALA A 188 -0.74 16.66 8.85
N GLY A 189 -0.68 17.19 7.63
CA GLY A 189 0.52 17.14 6.78
C GLY A 189 0.67 15.85 5.96
N TRP A 190 -0.06 14.79 6.31
CA TRP A 190 -0.11 13.51 5.59
C TRP A 190 -1.35 13.33 4.71
N ARG A 191 -2.27 14.30 4.79
CA ARG A 191 -3.43 14.43 3.90
C ARG A 191 -3.06 15.25 2.67
N GLY A 192 -3.74 15.00 1.56
CA GLY A 192 -3.59 15.78 0.33
C GLY A 192 -4.31 15.13 -0.84
N THR A 193 -4.58 15.93 -1.86
CA THR A 193 -5.11 15.45 -3.15
C THR A 193 -4.02 14.92 -4.07
N SER A 194 -2.75 15.16 -3.75
CA SER A 194 -1.59 14.68 -4.49
C SER A 194 -0.37 14.44 -3.57
N GLY A 195 0.60 13.68 -4.06
CA GLY A 195 1.86 13.36 -3.40
C GLY A 195 1.72 12.37 -2.24
N VAL A 196 0.63 11.59 -2.17
CA VAL A 196 0.38 10.60 -1.11
C VAL A 196 -0.01 9.26 -1.72
N VAL A 197 0.65 8.18 -1.29
CA VAL A 197 0.32 6.80 -1.65
C VAL A 197 0.04 5.97 -0.40
N GLY A 198 -0.97 5.11 -0.48
CA GLY A 198 -1.34 4.16 0.56
C GLY A 198 -0.77 2.79 0.22
N ILE A 199 -0.15 2.08 1.16
CA ILE A 199 0.40 0.75 0.93
C ILE A 199 -0.23 -0.24 1.91
N LEU A 200 -0.93 -1.23 1.38
CA LEU A 200 -1.36 -2.39 2.16
C LEU A 200 -0.25 -3.46 2.14
N VAL A 201 0.29 -3.80 3.30
CA VAL A 201 1.28 -4.87 3.44
C VAL A 201 0.64 -6.08 4.11
N ALA A 202 0.82 -7.26 3.53
CA ALA A 202 0.33 -8.51 4.10
C ALA A 202 1.35 -9.65 3.98
N GLU A 203 1.18 -10.70 4.79
CA GLU A 203 2.09 -11.86 4.82
C GLU A 203 2.09 -12.71 3.55
N ARG A 204 1.07 -12.54 2.70
CA ARG A 204 0.83 -13.37 1.52
C ARG A 204 0.51 -12.50 0.32
N SER A 205 0.80 -13.05 -0.86
CA SER A 205 0.45 -12.44 -2.15
C SER A 205 -1.02 -12.02 -2.23
N ALA A 206 -1.27 -10.95 -2.97
CA ALA A 206 -2.60 -10.42 -3.22
C ALA A 206 -3.51 -11.52 -3.78
N THR A 207 -4.72 -11.61 -3.25
CA THR A 207 -5.78 -12.42 -3.86
C THR A 207 -6.35 -11.71 -5.09
N LYS A 208 -7.15 -12.43 -5.89
CA LYS A 208 -7.91 -11.79 -6.98
C LYS A 208 -8.77 -10.63 -6.46
N GLY A 209 -9.43 -10.83 -5.31
CA GLY A 209 -10.24 -9.79 -4.68
C GLY A 209 -9.44 -8.55 -4.28
N ILE A 210 -8.22 -8.72 -3.73
CA ILE A 210 -7.33 -7.58 -3.44
C ILE A 210 -6.98 -6.82 -4.72
N ARG A 211 -6.52 -7.52 -5.78
CA ARG A 211 -6.15 -6.87 -7.06
C ARG A 211 -7.31 -6.09 -7.66
N GLU A 212 -8.51 -6.67 -7.67
CA GLU A 212 -9.71 -6.02 -8.17
C GLU A 212 -10.15 -4.83 -7.32
N ALA A 213 -10.04 -4.91 -5.99
CA ALA A 213 -10.34 -3.80 -5.11
C ALA A 213 -9.33 -2.66 -5.29
N LEU A 214 -8.03 -2.98 -5.36
CA LEU A 214 -6.96 -2.01 -5.60
C LEU A 214 -7.17 -1.26 -6.92
N ALA A 215 -7.51 -1.99 -7.98
CA ALA A 215 -7.76 -1.42 -9.32
C ALA A 215 -8.99 -0.50 -9.39
N ARG A 216 -10.02 -0.75 -8.56
CA ARG A 216 -11.23 0.09 -8.50
C ARG A 216 -11.11 1.28 -7.56
N SER A 217 -10.15 1.26 -6.64
CA SER A 217 -10.00 2.35 -5.68
C SER A 217 -9.65 3.66 -6.40
N ARG A 218 -10.23 4.76 -5.90
CA ARG A 218 -9.92 6.11 -6.39
C ARG A 218 -8.67 6.71 -5.74
N TRP A 219 -8.19 6.08 -4.67
CA TRP A 219 -7.00 6.50 -3.96
C TRP A 219 -5.74 5.92 -4.60
N PRO A 220 -4.60 6.66 -4.58
CA PRO A 220 -3.31 6.14 -5.03
C PRO A 220 -2.84 5.02 -4.08
N MET A 221 -2.83 3.77 -4.53
CA MET A 221 -2.59 2.63 -3.65
C MET A 221 -1.64 1.58 -4.21
N GLY A 222 -0.87 1.00 -3.30
CA GLY A 222 0.00 -0.15 -3.48
C GLY A 222 -0.39 -1.34 -2.60
N PHE A 223 0.08 -2.51 -2.99
CA PHE A 223 0.05 -3.74 -2.20
C PHE A 223 1.44 -4.37 -2.17
N VAL A 224 1.87 -4.80 -0.99
CA VAL A 224 3.13 -5.52 -0.79
C VAL A 224 2.87 -6.84 -0.08
N ALA A 225 3.37 -7.94 -0.64
CA ALA A 225 3.49 -9.18 0.10
C ALA A 225 4.87 -9.23 0.75
N CYS A 226 4.91 -9.27 2.07
CA CYS A 226 6.14 -9.36 2.86
C CYS A 226 6.03 -10.54 3.81
N SER A 227 6.95 -11.51 3.73
CA SER A 227 6.96 -12.66 4.63
C SER A 227 7.29 -12.25 6.07
N ARG A 228 7.09 -13.17 7.03
CA ARG A 228 7.44 -12.92 8.44
C ARG A 228 8.94 -12.72 8.66
N GLU A 229 9.73 -13.24 7.74
CA GLU A 229 11.19 -13.15 7.68
C GLU A 229 11.66 -11.86 6.98
N GLY A 230 10.74 -10.99 6.53
CA GLY A 230 11.08 -9.72 5.89
C GLY A 230 11.40 -9.83 4.40
N VAL A 231 11.02 -10.93 3.75
CA VAL A 231 11.21 -11.09 2.30
C VAL A 231 10.03 -10.48 1.56
N VAL A 232 10.29 -9.50 0.69
CA VAL A 232 9.26 -8.93 -0.18
C VAL A 232 9.09 -9.82 -1.42
N GLU A 233 7.92 -10.42 -1.56
CA GLU A 233 7.61 -11.42 -2.58
C GLU A 233 6.79 -10.83 -3.74
N GLN A 234 6.04 -9.76 -3.47
CA GLN A 234 5.19 -9.10 -4.46
C GLN A 234 5.08 -7.62 -4.12
N PHE A 235 5.10 -6.79 -5.17
CA PHE A 235 4.80 -5.37 -5.12
C PHE A 235 3.84 -5.07 -6.27
N LEU A 236 2.73 -4.40 -5.98
CA LEU A 236 1.71 -4.00 -6.96
C LEU A 236 1.23 -2.60 -6.62
N TRP A 237 0.68 -1.89 -7.60
CA TRP A 237 -0.01 -0.62 -7.38
C TRP A 237 -1.08 -0.39 -8.44
N ASN A 238 -2.00 0.53 -8.19
CA ASN A 238 -3.02 0.93 -9.14
C ASN A 238 -2.58 2.12 -10.00
N ARG A 239 -3.35 2.38 -11.06
CA ARG A 239 -3.13 3.52 -11.96
C ARG A 239 -3.06 4.87 -11.23
N ARG A 240 -3.83 5.05 -10.15
CA ARG A 240 -3.80 6.29 -9.37
C ARG A 240 -2.43 6.51 -8.72
N ALA A 241 -1.76 5.46 -8.26
CA ALA A 241 -0.39 5.56 -7.75
C ALA A 241 0.64 5.88 -8.86
N GLU A 242 0.42 5.41 -10.09
CA GLU A 242 1.25 5.81 -11.24
C GLU A 242 1.14 7.32 -11.49
N GLU A 243 -0.09 7.84 -11.49
CA GLU A 243 -0.40 9.27 -11.66
C GLU A 243 0.21 10.16 -10.56
N GLU A 244 0.44 9.63 -9.36
CA GLU A 244 1.12 10.36 -8.27
C GLU A 244 2.65 10.35 -8.39
N GLY A 245 3.24 9.45 -9.18
CA GLY A 245 4.69 9.42 -9.36
C GLY A 245 5.34 8.05 -9.50
N LEU A 246 4.55 6.97 -9.51
CA LEU A 246 5.06 5.63 -9.83
C LEU A 246 5.13 5.35 -11.34
N GLU A 247 4.74 6.29 -12.21
CA GLU A 247 4.85 6.13 -13.67
C GLU A 247 6.29 5.83 -14.09
N GLY A 248 6.51 4.66 -14.71
CA GLY A 248 7.84 4.21 -15.14
C GLY A 248 8.62 3.43 -14.08
N VAL A 249 8.11 3.37 -12.85
CA VAL A 249 8.52 2.37 -11.87
C VAL A 249 7.93 1.03 -12.29
N GLY A 250 8.69 -0.06 -12.12
CA GLY A 250 8.24 -1.41 -12.43
C GLY A 250 8.78 -2.41 -11.42
N VAL A 251 8.31 -3.66 -11.50
CA VAL A 251 8.75 -4.75 -10.62
C VAL A 251 9.49 -5.79 -11.44
N GLY A 252 10.68 -6.16 -11.00
CA GLY A 252 11.53 -7.16 -11.63
C GLY A 252 12.00 -8.21 -10.62
N MET A 253 12.72 -9.20 -11.14
CA MET A 253 13.38 -10.23 -10.33
C MET A 253 14.86 -10.22 -10.63
N ARG A 254 15.69 -10.26 -9.58
CA ARG A 254 17.13 -10.45 -9.68
C ARG A 254 17.48 -11.81 -9.10
N TYR A 255 18.32 -12.56 -9.81
CA TYR A 255 18.92 -13.77 -9.25
C TYR A 255 20.13 -13.38 -8.42
N ALA A 256 20.19 -13.82 -7.17
CA ALA A 256 21.41 -13.78 -6.38
C ALA A 256 22.39 -14.80 -6.98
N GLY A 257 23.15 -14.37 -8.00
CA GLY A 257 24.12 -15.21 -8.69
C GLY A 257 25.38 -15.37 -7.86
N GLY A 258 25.53 -16.53 -7.21
CA GLY A 258 26.81 -17.01 -6.71
C GLY A 258 27.83 -17.10 -7.84
N ARG A 259 29.03 -16.60 -7.57
CA ARG A 259 30.19 -16.69 -8.46
C ARG A 259 30.68 -18.13 -8.49
N GLY A 260 30.12 -18.94 -9.40
CA GLY A 260 30.67 -20.22 -9.87
C GLY A 260 30.51 -21.42 -8.92
N GLY A 261 30.17 -22.56 -9.51
CA GLY A 261 30.47 -23.87 -8.94
C GLY A 261 29.28 -24.65 -8.39
N ASP A 262 28.85 -25.62 -9.20
CA ASP A 262 28.16 -26.86 -8.85
C ASP A 262 26.67 -26.83 -8.46
N GLY A 263 25.97 -27.84 -8.96
CA GLY A 263 24.51 -27.91 -9.00
C GLY A 263 23.85 -27.95 -7.62
N GLY A 264 23.17 -26.87 -7.26
CA GLY A 264 22.20 -26.80 -6.18
C GLY A 264 21.05 -25.88 -6.56
N ASP A 265 19.84 -26.43 -6.67
CA ASP A 265 18.59 -25.68 -6.79
C ASP A 265 18.46 -24.71 -5.61
N GLY A 266 18.42 -23.40 -5.88
CA GLY A 266 18.32 -22.40 -4.81
C GLY A 266 19.02 -21.06 -5.02
N GLY A 267 19.31 -20.64 -6.26
CA GLY A 267 19.68 -19.25 -6.52
C GLY A 267 18.51 -18.33 -6.11
N GLY A 268 18.60 -17.70 -4.93
CA GLY A 268 17.54 -16.88 -4.37
C GLY A 268 17.07 -15.82 -5.36
N LYS A 269 15.80 -15.90 -5.77
CA LYS A 269 15.15 -14.85 -6.56
C LYS A 269 14.74 -13.73 -5.61
N GLU A 270 15.15 -12.52 -5.91
CA GLU A 270 14.86 -11.35 -5.11
C GLU A 270 14.06 -10.34 -5.93
N LEU A 271 12.94 -9.87 -5.37
CA LEU A 271 12.12 -8.85 -6.00
C LEU A 271 12.85 -7.51 -5.97
N VAL A 272 13.06 -6.91 -7.13
CA VAL A 272 13.66 -5.59 -7.28
C VAL A 272 12.65 -4.62 -7.89
N LEU A 273 12.75 -3.35 -7.52
CA LEU A 273 12.07 -2.30 -8.26
C LEU A 273 12.94 -1.87 -9.44
N THR A 274 12.29 -1.37 -10.48
CA THR A 274 12.96 -0.88 -11.69
C THR A 274 12.48 0.53 -12.00
N TRP A 275 13.33 1.33 -12.63
CA TRP A 275 12.99 2.63 -13.18
C TRP A 275 13.32 2.63 -14.67
N ARG A 276 12.29 2.80 -15.52
CA ARG A 276 12.40 2.72 -16.98
C ARG A 276 13.16 1.47 -17.44
N GLY A 277 12.83 0.33 -16.82
CA GLY A 277 13.43 -0.99 -17.11
C GLY A 277 14.81 -1.23 -16.49
N ARG A 278 15.39 -0.29 -15.75
CA ARG A 278 16.68 -0.46 -15.04
C ARG A 278 16.45 -0.76 -13.57
N ASN A 279 17.13 -1.76 -13.02
CA ASN A 279 17.01 -2.08 -11.61
C ASN A 279 17.40 -0.89 -10.73
N LEU A 280 16.56 -0.58 -9.75
CA LEU A 280 16.91 0.34 -8.67
C LEU A 280 17.82 -0.39 -7.69
N PRO A 281 18.89 0.28 -7.19
CA PRO A 281 19.73 -0.31 -6.16
C PRO A 281 18.91 -0.49 -4.88
N PHE A 282 19.22 -1.55 -4.13
CA PHE A 282 18.78 -1.60 -2.75
C PHE A 282 19.58 -0.60 -1.93
N VAL A 283 18.90 0.01 -0.97
CA VAL A 283 19.58 0.73 0.09
C VAL A 283 20.13 -0.32 1.04
N GLU A 284 21.44 -0.31 1.26
CA GLU A 284 22.01 -1.00 2.41
C GLU A 284 21.43 -0.29 3.64
N GLY A 285 20.62 -1.00 4.43
CA GLY A 285 20.18 -0.43 5.70
C GLY A 285 21.45 -0.10 6.49
N GLU A 286 21.62 1.16 6.87
CA GLU A 286 22.46 1.46 8.03
C GLU A 286 21.90 0.56 9.14
N GLY A 287 22.64 -0.50 9.44
CA GLY A 287 22.34 -1.37 10.55
C GLY A 287 22.20 -0.46 11.76
N ALA A 288 21.09 -0.60 12.47
CA ALA A 288 21.00 -0.15 13.84
C ALA A 288 21.99 -0.99 14.68
N GLU A 289 23.29 -0.74 14.51
CA GLU A 289 24.32 -0.97 15.50
C GLU A 289 24.46 0.36 16.25
N GLY A 290 23.80 0.43 17.41
CA GLY A 290 23.78 1.58 18.30
C GLY A 290 22.82 1.35 19.45
#